data_AF-W0JQW2-F1
#
_entry.id   AF-W0JQW2-F1
#
_cell.length_a   1.000
_cell.length_b   1.000
_cell.length_c   1.000
_cell.angle_alpha   90.00
_cell.angle_beta   90.00
_cell.angle_gamma   90.00
#
_symmetry.space_group_name_H-M   'P 1'
#
loop_
_entity.id
_entity.type
_entity.pdbx_description
1 polymer ?
#
loop_
_entity_poly.entity_id
_entity_poly.type
_entity_poly.pdbx_seq_one_letter_code
_entity_poly.pdbx_strand_id
1 'polypeptide(L)'
;MVDRPTVDRRTVLRTIGSSTAVGAALISSVSATDDPRPESNTEEPRETEVECDDIPAVPESAANPPDSYVSTVDRIVDDEHVVILLEDGTQTVDQIVVPAAEYPCLDENDRIVATVEDDELRCFRWLLE
;
A
#
# COMPACT_ATOMS: atom_id res chain seq x y z
N MET A 1 -37.23 -0.29 -25.07
CA MET A 1 -36.20 0.78 -25.14
C MET A 1 -36.27 1.48 -23.80
N VAL A 2 -35.27 1.28 -22.94
CA VAL A 2 -35.22 1.91 -21.62
C VAL A 2 -34.47 3.22 -21.77
N ASP A 3 -35.16 4.33 -21.53
CA ASP A 3 -34.59 5.65 -21.33
C ASP A 3 -33.63 5.62 -20.14
N ARG A 4 -32.38 6.00 -20.36
CA ARG A 4 -31.41 6.27 -19.29
C ARG A 4 -31.35 7.79 -19.08
N PRO A 5 -31.58 8.30 -17.86
CA PRO A 5 -31.39 9.71 -17.59
C PRO A 5 -29.90 10.08 -17.71
N THR A 6 -29.59 11.06 -18.56
CA THR A 6 -28.25 11.64 -18.69
C THR A 6 -27.93 12.43 -17.43
N VAL A 7 -26.96 11.95 -16.66
CA VAL A 7 -26.46 12.64 -15.45
C VAL A 7 -25.74 13.92 -15.87
N ASP A 8 -26.31 15.04 -15.47
CA ASP A 8 -25.89 16.42 -15.73
C ASP A 8 -24.58 16.73 -14.97
N ARG A 9 -23.47 16.88 -15.70
CA ARG A 9 -22.17 17.29 -15.15
C ARG A 9 -22.15 18.81 -14.95
N ARG A 10 -22.76 19.29 -13.87
CA ARG A 10 -22.61 20.70 -13.45
C ARG A 10 -21.35 20.90 -12.63
N THR A 11 -20.29 21.17 -13.38
CA THR A 11 -19.04 21.83 -13.00
C THR A 11 -19.30 23.08 -12.15
N VAL A 12 -18.80 23.11 -10.91
CA VAL A 12 -18.64 24.35 -10.14
C VAL A 12 -17.20 24.42 -9.64
N LEU A 13 -16.30 24.85 -10.52
CA LEU A 13 -14.96 25.33 -10.13
C LEU A 13 -15.09 26.77 -9.67
N ARG A 14 -15.01 27.00 -8.36
CA ARG A 14 -14.89 28.35 -7.83
C ARG A 14 -14.07 28.34 -6.54
N THR A 15 -12.78 28.59 -6.65
CA THR A 15 -12.05 29.34 -5.63
C THR A 15 -10.94 30.13 -6.31
N ILE A 16 -11.13 31.45 -6.28
CA ILE A 16 -10.20 32.49 -6.70
C ILE A 16 -9.31 32.76 -5.48
N GLY A 17 -8.00 32.63 -5.65
CA GLY A 17 -7.02 32.99 -4.62
C GLY A 17 -5.82 33.65 -5.28
N SER A 18 -5.94 34.94 -5.60
CA SER A 18 -4.84 35.77 -6.06
C SER A 18 -4.08 36.32 -4.85
N SER A 19 -2.76 36.15 -4.79
CA SER A 19 -1.87 37.03 -4.03
C SER A 19 -0.46 37.00 -4.61
N THR A 20 -0.08 38.11 -5.22
CA THR A 20 1.26 38.46 -5.68
C THR A 20 2.14 38.93 -4.52
N ALA A 21 3.40 38.50 -4.49
CA ALA A 21 4.47 39.29 -3.87
C ALA A 21 5.82 39.01 -4.57
N VAL A 22 6.41 40.09 -5.09
CA VAL A 22 7.74 40.16 -5.71
C VAL A 22 8.80 40.24 -4.60
N GLY A 23 9.89 39.47 -4.70
CA GLY A 23 11.03 39.55 -3.77
C GLY A 23 12.36 39.34 -4.49
N ALA A 24 13.26 40.31 -4.36
CA ALA A 24 14.50 40.48 -5.12
C ALA A 24 15.63 39.48 -4.76
N ALA A 25 16.52 39.27 -5.73
CA ALA A 25 17.73 38.45 -5.63
C ALA A 25 18.78 39.05 -4.70
N LEU A 26 19.51 38.19 -3.98
CA LEU A 26 20.88 38.45 -3.52
C LEU A 26 21.75 37.22 -3.84
N ILE A 27 22.82 37.49 -4.59
CA ILE A 27 23.89 36.58 -4.98
C ILE A 27 25.03 36.78 -3.96
N SER A 28 25.53 35.72 -3.33
CA SER A 28 26.84 35.62 -2.63
C SER A 28 26.94 34.21 -2.04
N SER A 29 28.04 33.47 -2.03
CA SER A 29 29.38 33.56 -2.61
C SER A 29 29.97 32.17 -2.45
N VAL A 30 30.89 31.77 -3.35
CA VAL A 30 31.54 30.46 -3.32
C VAL A 30 32.27 30.21 -2.00
N SER A 31 32.21 28.97 -1.51
CA SER A 31 33.19 28.42 -0.58
C SER A 31 33.47 27.00 -1.05
N ALA A 32 34.57 26.85 -1.76
CA ALA A 32 35.18 25.55 -1.96
C ALA A 32 35.81 25.15 -0.62
N THR A 33 35.34 24.08 -0.03
CA THR A 33 36.13 23.32 0.92
C THR A 33 36.05 21.86 0.49
N ASP A 34 37.18 21.44 -0.06
CA ASP A 34 37.59 20.08 -0.33
C ASP A 34 37.38 19.22 0.92
N ASP A 35 36.49 18.21 0.81
CA ASP A 35 36.61 16.95 1.54
C ASP A 35 35.70 15.89 0.86
N PRO A 36 36.22 15.02 -0.01
CA PRO A 36 35.50 13.83 -0.43
C PRO A 36 35.74 12.68 0.57
N ARG A 37 34.62 12.09 1.01
CA ARG A 37 34.45 10.74 1.58
C ARG A 37 34.54 10.65 3.10
N PRO A 38 33.38 10.42 3.73
CA PRO A 38 33.02 9.03 3.98
C PRO A 38 31.75 8.66 3.23
N GLU A 39 31.78 7.44 2.71
CA GLU A 39 30.62 6.72 2.21
C GLU A 39 29.54 6.73 3.29
N SER A 40 28.54 7.60 3.15
CA SER A 40 27.24 7.34 3.77
C SER A 40 26.69 6.16 3.02
N ASN A 41 27.02 4.99 3.58
CA ASN A 41 26.36 3.74 3.33
C ASN A 41 24.88 4.02 3.19
N THR A 42 24.37 3.77 1.99
CA THR A 42 23.11 3.10 1.74
C THR A 42 22.41 2.76 3.06
N GLU A 43 21.57 3.67 3.54
CA GLU A 43 20.41 3.24 4.30
C GLU A 43 19.50 2.65 3.23
N GLU A 44 19.81 1.40 2.88
CA GLU A 44 18.81 0.45 2.41
C GLU A 44 17.58 0.72 3.29
N PRO A 45 16.39 0.93 2.70
CA PRO A 45 15.18 0.76 3.48
C PRO A 45 15.40 -0.56 4.19
N ARG A 46 15.29 -0.59 5.53
CA ARG A 46 15.15 -1.86 6.21
C ARG A 46 13.87 -2.42 5.63
N GLU A 47 14.02 -3.26 4.61
CA GLU A 47 13.07 -4.26 4.20
C GLU A 47 12.84 -5.02 5.49
N THR A 48 11.88 -4.55 6.26
CA THR A 48 11.26 -5.37 7.28
C THR A 48 10.41 -6.29 6.44
N GLU A 49 11.09 -7.24 5.79
CA GLU A 49 10.48 -8.44 5.29
C GLU A 49 9.85 -9.02 6.55
N VAL A 50 8.55 -8.79 6.72
CA VAL A 50 7.74 -9.63 7.59
C VAL A 50 7.72 -10.98 6.88
N GLU A 51 8.86 -11.67 6.95
CA GLU A 51 9.11 -12.94 6.32
C GLU A 51 8.22 -13.93 7.06
N CYS A 52 7.21 -14.42 6.35
CA CYS A 52 6.16 -15.29 6.89
C CYS A 52 6.64 -16.74 7.12
N ASP A 53 7.94 -16.95 7.38
CA ASP A 53 8.54 -18.27 7.58
C ASP A 53 8.13 -18.89 8.94
N ASP A 54 7.67 -18.08 9.89
CA ASP A 54 7.41 -18.53 11.28
C ASP A 54 5.97 -18.96 11.54
N ILE A 55 5.17 -19.28 10.50
CA ILE A 55 3.82 -19.81 10.74
C ILE A 55 3.85 -21.32 10.77
N PRO A 56 3.60 -21.93 11.95
CA PRO A 56 3.52 -23.36 12.04
C PRO A 56 2.40 -23.82 11.12
N ALA A 57 2.75 -24.65 10.13
CA ALA A 57 1.77 -25.28 9.25
C ALA A 57 0.69 -25.92 10.11
N VAL A 58 -0.52 -25.34 10.09
CA VAL A 58 -1.65 -25.86 10.83
C VAL A 58 -1.91 -27.25 10.26
N PRO A 59 -1.91 -28.32 11.08
CA PRO A 59 -2.18 -29.65 10.56
C PRO A 59 -3.58 -29.63 9.95
N GLU A 60 -3.72 -30.18 8.74
CA GLU A 60 -5.00 -30.29 8.01
C GLU A 60 -6.11 -30.99 8.83
N SER A 61 -5.76 -31.60 9.97
CA SER A 61 -6.66 -32.21 10.95
C SER A 61 -7.18 -31.26 12.05
N ALA A 62 -6.88 -29.96 12.00
CA ALA A 62 -7.52 -28.99 12.88
C ALA A 62 -9.04 -28.99 12.65
N ALA A 63 -9.82 -28.87 13.73
CA ALA A 63 -11.28 -28.89 13.62
C ALA A 63 -11.84 -27.72 12.79
N ASN A 64 -11.08 -26.62 12.69
CA ASN A 64 -11.29 -25.52 11.77
C ASN A 64 -9.89 -25.02 11.34
N PRO A 65 -9.36 -25.43 10.18
CA PRO A 65 -8.15 -24.82 9.63
C PRO A 65 -8.46 -23.39 9.16
N PRO A 66 -7.49 -22.46 9.20
CA PRO A 66 -7.68 -21.12 8.66
C PRO A 66 -7.87 -21.15 7.14
N ASP A 67 -8.69 -20.25 6.63
CA ASP A 67 -8.98 -20.15 5.20
C ASP A 67 -7.82 -19.44 4.48
N SER A 68 -7.53 -19.84 3.24
CA SER A 68 -6.47 -19.24 2.44
C SER A 68 -6.99 -18.79 1.08
N TYR A 69 -6.72 -17.55 0.72
CA TYR A 69 -7.23 -16.90 -0.48
C TYR A 69 -6.11 -16.34 -1.34
N VAL A 70 -6.21 -16.51 -2.66
CA VAL A 70 -5.43 -15.67 -3.58
C VAL A 70 -5.93 -14.24 -3.40
N SER A 71 -5.04 -13.30 -3.21
CA SER A 71 -5.40 -11.95 -2.82
C SER A 71 -4.56 -10.92 -3.54
N THR A 72 -5.16 -9.75 -3.74
CA THR A 72 -4.50 -8.59 -4.34
C THR A 72 -4.60 -7.39 -3.40
N VAL A 73 -3.51 -6.68 -3.17
CA VAL A 73 -3.51 -5.39 -2.48
C VAL A 73 -4.12 -4.35 -3.43
N ASP A 74 -5.31 -3.84 -3.15
CA ASP A 74 -6.01 -2.90 -4.04
C ASP A 74 -5.46 -1.47 -3.91
N ARG A 75 -5.35 -0.99 -2.66
CA ARG A 75 -4.89 0.38 -2.36
C ARG A 75 -4.32 0.52 -0.96
N ILE A 76 -3.55 1.58 -0.77
CA ILE A 76 -3.11 2.04 0.56
C ILE A 76 -3.77 3.40 0.84
N VAL A 77 -4.51 3.50 1.96
CA VAL A 77 -5.29 4.68 2.34
C VAL A 77 -4.53 5.48 3.40
N ASP A 78 -4.20 6.72 3.06
CA ASP A 78 -3.52 7.70 3.94
C ASP A 78 -2.23 7.18 4.59
N ASP A 79 -1.55 6.22 3.93
CA ASP A 79 -0.39 5.49 4.46
C ASP A 79 -0.66 4.77 5.80
N GLU A 80 -1.92 4.62 6.19
CA GLU A 80 -2.34 4.06 7.48
C GLU A 80 -3.02 2.69 7.32
N HIS A 81 -3.73 2.46 6.21
CA HIS A 81 -4.51 1.23 6.01
C HIS A 81 -4.24 0.60 4.63
N VAL A 82 -3.98 -0.70 4.62
CA VAL A 82 -3.88 -1.50 3.40
C VAL A 82 -5.20 -2.23 3.17
N VAL A 83 -5.75 -2.11 1.97
CA VAL A 83 -6.96 -2.84 1.57
C VAL A 83 -6.56 -4.05 0.74
N ILE A 84 -6.89 -5.24 1.23
CA ILE A 84 -6.57 -6.52 0.59
C ILE A 84 -7.88 -7.15 0.11
N LEU A 85 -7.95 -7.48 -1.18
CA LEU A 85 -9.09 -8.17 -1.77
C LEU A 85 -8.84 -9.67 -1.74
N LEU A 86 -9.75 -10.44 -1.14
CA LEU A 86 -9.71 -11.90 -1.11
C LEU A 86 -10.46 -12.44 -2.34
N GLU A 87 -9.82 -13.31 -3.12
CA GLU A 87 -10.34 -13.79 -4.40
C GLU A 87 -10.49 -15.32 -4.40
N ASP A 88 -11.60 -15.79 -4.97
CA ASP A 88 -11.80 -17.18 -5.38
C ASP A 88 -11.89 -17.25 -6.91
N GLY A 89 -10.82 -17.73 -7.53
CA GLY A 89 -10.68 -17.76 -8.98
C GLY A 89 -10.60 -16.35 -9.60
N THR A 90 -11.72 -15.88 -10.18
CA THR A 90 -11.82 -14.55 -10.83
C THR A 90 -12.79 -13.61 -10.12
N GLN A 91 -13.26 -14.00 -8.93
CA GLN A 91 -14.26 -13.24 -8.19
C GLN A 91 -13.68 -12.83 -6.83
N THR A 92 -13.75 -11.54 -6.52
CA THR A 92 -13.56 -11.05 -5.16
C THR A 92 -14.69 -11.57 -4.29
N VAL A 93 -14.34 -12.34 -3.26
CA VAL A 93 -15.28 -12.93 -2.30
C VAL A 93 -15.40 -12.10 -1.04
N ASP A 94 -14.34 -11.39 -0.66
CA ASP A 94 -14.32 -10.53 0.52
C ASP A 94 -13.19 -9.49 0.46
N GLN A 95 -13.14 -8.59 1.44
CA GLN A 95 -12.02 -7.68 1.64
C GLN A 95 -11.61 -7.59 3.10
N ILE A 96 -10.31 -7.45 3.35
CA ILE A 96 -9.74 -7.18 4.66
C ILE A 96 -9.01 -5.85 4.63
N VAL A 97 -9.07 -5.12 5.76
CA VAL A 97 -8.35 -3.86 5.95
C VAL A 97 -7.43 -4.03 7.14
N VAL A 98 -6.14 -3.84 6.92
CA VAL A 98 -5.10 -3.99 7.94
C VAL A 98 -4.28 -2.71 8.09
N PRO A 99 -3.66 -2.46 9.26
CA PRO A 99 -2.76 -1.33 9.43
C PRO A 99 -1.52 -1.46 8.54
N ALA A 100 -1.21 -0.43 7.75
CA ALA A 100 -0.04 -0.40 6.88
C ALA A 100 1.28 -0.49 7.66
N ALA A 101 1.29 0.02 8.90
CA ALA A 101 2.45 -0.06 9.79
C ALA A 101 2.85 -1.49 10.17
N GLU A 102 1.91 -2.44 10.14
CA GLU A 102 2.19 -3.86 10.43
C GLU A 102 2.71 -4.61 9.20
N TYR A 103 2.43 -4.08 8.01
CA TYR A 103 2.76 -4.69 6.73
C TYR A 103 3.44 -3.68 5.80
N PRO A 104 4.59 -3.10 6.20
CA PRO A 104 5.26 -2.04 5.44
C PRO A 104 5.86 -2.52 4.12
N CYS A 105 5.92 -3.84 3.91
CA CYS A 105 6.41 -4.47 2.68
C CYS A 105 5.32 -4.73 1.64
N LEU A 106 4.06 -4.41 1.94
CA LEU A 106 2.97 -4.50 0.96
C LEU A 106 2.82 -3.18 0.22
N ASP A 107 2.80 -3.27 -1.11
CA ASP A 107 2.57 -2.19 -2.04
C ASP A 107 1.25 -2.40 -2.82
N GLU A 108 0.73 -1.32 -3.41
CA GLU A 108 -0.47 -1.40 -4.24
C GLU A 108 -0.25 -2.33 -5.44
N ASN A 109 -1.24 -3.19 -5.73
CA ASN A 109 -1.28 -4.23 -6.76
C ASN A 109 -0.45 -5.48 -6.47
N ASP A 110 0.12 -5.61 -5.28
CA ASP A 110 0.81 -6.82 -4.87
C ASP A 110 -0.11 -8.04 -4.84
N ARG A 111 0.40 -9.18 -5.31
CA ARG A 111 -0.29 -10.46 -5.27
C ARG A 111 0.28 -11.37 -4.19
N ILE A 112 -0.61 -11.79 -3.30
CA ILE A 112 -0.28 -12.61 -2.14
C ILE A 112 -1.29 -13.76 -1.99
N VAL A 113 -0.90 -14.78 -1.24
CA VAL A 113 -1.84 -15.74 -0.65
C VAL A 113 -2.05 -15.31 0.79
N ALA A 114 -3.24 -14.80 1.12
CA ALA A 114 -3.61 -14.40 2.47
C ALA A 114 -4.21 -15.58 3.23
N THR A 115 -3.75 -15.81 4.46
CA THR A 115 -4.38 -16.75 5.39
C THR A 115 -5.18 -15.95 6.41
N VAL A 116 -6.47 -16.25 6.49
CA VAL A 116 -7.45 -15.52 7.28
C VAL A 116 -8.05 -16.44 8.34
N GLU A 117 -8.17 -15.92 9.55
CA GLU A 117 -8.85 -16.60 10.66
C GLU A 117 -9.69 -15.55 11.40
N ASP A 118 -10.95 -15.87 11.67
CA ASP A 118 -11.89 -14.97 12.37
C ASP A 118 -11.98 -13.54 11.74
N ASP A 119 -12.00 -13.46 10.39
CA ASP A 119 -12.02 -12.21 9.61
C ASP A 119 -10.77 -11.31 9.78
N GLU A 120 -9.68 -11.86 10.32
CA GLU A 120 -8.41 -11.16 10.52
C GLU A 120 -7.29 -11.80 9.67
N LEU A 121 -6.41 -10.95 9.12
CA LEU A 121 -5.22 -11.42 8.41
C LEU A 121 -4.25 -12.03 9.42
N ARG A 122 -4.05 -13.34 9.35
CA ARG A 122 -3.03 -14.02 10.17
C ARG A 122 -1.65 -13.86 9.55
N CYS A 123 -1.58 -14.00 8.23
CA CYS A 123 -0.37 -13.81 7.45
C CYS A 123 -0.61 -13.82 5.96
N PHE A 124 0.46 -13.65 5.20
CA PHE A 124 0.44 -13.83 3.77
C PHE A 124 1.71 -14.48 3.25
N ARG A 125 1.70 -14.91 1.99
CA ARG A 125 2.92 -15.29 1.26
C ARG A 125 2.86 -14.70 -0.13
N TRP A 126 3.99 -14.23 -0.63
CA TRP A 126 4.12 -13.76 -2.01
C TRP A 126 3.72 -14.82 -3.02
N LEU A 127 2.89 -14.41 -3.97
CA LEU A 127 2.53 -15.24 -5.11
C LEU A 127 3.54 -14.93 -6.21
N LEU A 128 4.64 -15.71 -6.25
CA LEU A 128 5.65 -15.61 -7.29
C LEU A 128 5.01 -15.96 -8.65
N GLU A 129 5.05 -15.02 -9.57
CA GLU A 129 4.58 -15.19 -10.96
C GLU A 129 5.49 -16.09 -11.80
#